data_AF-A0A814QN03-F1
#
_entry.id   AF-A0A814QN03-F1
#
_cell.length_a   1.000
_cell.length_b   1.000
_cell.length_c   1.000
_cell.angle_alpha   90.00
_cell.angle_beta   90.00
_cell.angle_gamma   90.00
#
_symmetry.space_group_name_H-M   'P 1'
#
loop_
_entity.id
_entity.type
_entity.pdbx_description
1 polymer ?
#
loop_
_entity_poly.entity_id
_entity_poly.type
_entity_poly.pdbx_seq_one_letter_code
_entity_poly.pdbx_strand_id
1 'polypeptide(L)'
;MSQQPRRRFPENYMVIWVDGNMDLTNKDYQNTMDQLRSVVNQVSLCTTAEECIQQLNENPEEISFVISSGALGQHLVPSIHGMTKLNAIFIFCRKKEQHQVWAQNWAKIKGVHTTIKHICEKLAIATKQCNQDHMSHVFYLIAMADKDDSIANFVNVNRRLWNDKVDYHVVSPMYNVAGFLAGANSLNKIESDLLGNIQGQRILHLQCHFGLDSLSLVRCGAQHVTGVDLSDRAIDKARELAETLNLTTSTRFICCNIYDLQEHLSCDQDELFDIVYTSYGVTAWLPDINKWASLISRYLKPNGIFIIVEFHPVLWMFDDMFSRIEESYFNQKAIISQCNGSYADRNAPISNSSVEWNHSLSEIVQALIDHDLRINVLQEFDYSPYDCFLNTVKTDDGFYRIKGLEKKLPMIYAIKATKSV
;
A
#
# COMPACT_ATOMS: atom_id res chain seq x y z
N MET A 1 15.71 34.12 -7.29
CA MET A 1 16.23 33.07 -8.18
C MET A 1 15.46 31.80 -7.89
N SER A 2 14.57 31.41 -8.80
CA SER A 2 13.67 30.27 -8.70
C SER A 2 14.46 28.95 -8.77
N GLN A 3 14.44 28.17 -7.69
CA GLN A 3 14.86 26.77 -7.73
C GLN A 3 13.81 25.97 -8.50
N GLN A 4 14.22 25.31 -9.58
CA GLN A 4 13.36 24.36 -10.29
C GLN A 4 12.99 23.18 -9.37
N PRO A 5 11.75 22.66 -9.45
CA PRO A 5 11.36 21.51 -8.66
C PRO A 5 12.13 20.26 -9.11
N ARG A 6 12.77 19.57 -8.16
CA ARG A 6 13.40 18.26 -8.40
C ARG A 6 12.32 17.28 -8.87
N ARG A 7 12.52 16.65 -10.03
CA ARG A 7 11.65 15.56 -10.53
C ARG A 7 11.68 14.41 -9.52
N ARG A 8 10.53 14.05 -8.95
CA ARG A 8 10.35 12.85 -8.12
C ARG A 8 10.07 11.67 -9.05
N PHE A 9 10.82 10.57 -8.91
CA PHE A 9 10.64 9.36 -9.71
C PHE A 9 9.86 8.30 -8.90
N PRO A 10 8.83 7.66 -9.49
CA PRO A 10 7.94 6.70 -8.82
C PRO A 10 8.53 5.31 -8.57
N GLU A 11 9.69 4.97 -9.12
CA GLU A 11 10.41 3.70 -8.88
C GLU A 11 11.83 3.97 -8.37
N ASN A 12 12.37 3.11 -7.50
CA ASN A 12 13.76 3.19 -7.03
C ASN A 12 14.73 2.68 -8.10
N TYR A 13 15.22 3.61 -8.93
CA TYR A 13 16.32 3.35 -9.84
C TYR A 13 17.67 3.62 -9.17
N MET A 14 18.55 2.63 -9.25
CA MET A 14 19.94 2.76 -8.84
C MET A 14 20.86 2.76 -10.06
N VAL A 15 21.79 3.71 -10.09
CA VAL A 15 22.95 3.68 -10.98
C VAL A 15 24.18 3.29 -10.19
N ILE A 16 24.88 2.25 -10.62
CA ILE A 16 26.19 1.89 -10.10
C ILE A 16 27.24 2.40 -11.10
N TRP A 17 28.07 3.33 -10.67
CA TRP A 17 29.21 3.82 -11.45
C TRP A 17 30.48 3.09 -11.04
N VAL A 18 31.06 2.34 -11.99
CA VAL A 18 32.31 1.61 -11.83
C VAL A 18 33.48 2.39 -12.43
N ASP A 19 34.32 2.97 -11.59
CA ASP A 19 35.52 3.70 -12.01
C ASP A 19 36.70 3.46 -11.07
N GLY A 20 37.83 3.04 -11.64
CA GLY A 20 39.05 2.75 -10.89
C GLY A 20 39.85 3.99 -10.50
N ASN A 21 39.50 5.19 -11.00
CA ASN A 21 40.22 6.45 -10.75
C ASN A 21 39.29 7.56 -10.24
N MET A 22 38.60 7.33 -9.11
CA MET A 22 37.70 8.33 -8.53
C MET A 22 38.46 9.41 -7.75
N ASP A 23 38.46 10.64 -8.27
CA ASP A 23 38.80 11.84 -7.49
C ASP A 23 37.51 12.57 -7.07
N LEU A 24 37.08 12.29 -5.84
CA LEU A 24 35.85 12.85 -5.25
C LEU A 24 35.92 14.37 -5.01
N THR A 25 37.13 14.97 -5.08
CA THR A 25 37.33 16.41 -4.90
C THR A 25 37.23 17.21 -6.20
N ASN A 26 37.14 16.52 -7.34
CA ASN A 26 37.05 17.13 -8.66
C ASN A 26 35.64 17.72 -8.91
N LYS A 27 35.56 19.00 -9.29
CA LYS A 27 34.29 19.69 -9.61
C LYS A 27 33.54 19.05 -10.77
N ASP A 28 34.24 18.46 -11.75
CA ASP A 28 33.61 17.77 -12.88
C ASP A 28 32.90 16.48 -12.44
N TYR A 29 33.41 15.85 -11.38
CA TYR A 29 32.83 14.65 -10.78
C TYR A 29 31.54 14.98 -10.02
N GLN A 30 31.54 16.06 -9.23
CA GLN A 30 30.34 16.51 -8.52
C GLN A 30 29.23 16.90 -9.50
N ASN A 31 29.56 17.66 -10.55
CA ASN A 31 28.60 18.01 -11.61
C ASN A 31 28.00 16.78 -12.30
N THR A 32 28.80 15.74 -12.45
CA THR A 32 28.40 14.47 -13.06
C THR A 32 27.42 13.69 -12.17
N MET A 33 27.70 13.62 -10.86
CA MET A 33 26.80 12.98 -9.90
C MET A 33 25.47 13.73 -9.78
N ASP A 34 25.49 15.06 -9.82
CA ASP A 34 24.28 15.88 -9.82
C ASP A 34 23.42 15.64 -11.08
N GLN A 35 24.05 15.48 -12.24
CA GLN A 35 23.34 15.13 -13.47
C GLN A 35 22.70 13.74 -13.40
N LEU A 36 23.36 12.74 -12.82
CA LEU A 36 22.78 11.41 -12.65
C LEU A 36 21.65 11.40 -11.63
N ARG A 37 21.82 12.07 -10.49
CA ARG A 37 20.77 12.24 -9.46
C ARG A 37 19.56 13.05 -9.95
N SER A 38 19.68 13.75 -11.09
CA SER A 38 18.53 14.37 -11.74
C SER A 38 17.65 13.38 -12.52
N VAL A 39 18.12 12.15 -12.72
CA VAL A 39 17.47 11.09 -13.51
C VAL A 39 17.14 9.84 -12.68
N VAL A 40 17.90 9.56 -11.62
CA VAL A 40 17.72 8.38 -10.75
C VAL A 40 17.77 8.74 -9.27
N ASN A 41 17.17 7.89 -8.43
CA ASN A 41 17.04 8.14 -6.99
C ASN A 41 18.35 7.85 -6.24
N GLN A 42 19.10 6.84 -6.69
CA GLN A 42 20.33 6.41 -6.05
C GLN A 42 21.49 6.32 -7.05
N VAL A 43 22.67 6.78 -6.62
CA VAL A 43 23.92 6.61 -7.36
C VAL A 43 24.95 6.04 -6.41
N SER A 44 25.37 4.81 -6.67
CA SER A 44 26.40 4.09 -5.94
C SER A 44 27.70 4.09 -6.72
N LEU A 45 28.81 4.09 -6.01
CA LEU A 45 30.16 4.15 -6.57
C LEU A 45 30.89 2.87 -6.20
N CYS A 46 31.59 2.29 -7.16
CA CYS A 46 32.49 1.16 -6.93
C CYS A 46 33.74 1.26 -7.79
N THR A 47 34.83 0.72 -7.29
CA THR A 47 36.16 0.75 -7.94
C THR A 47 36.51 -0.56 -8.60
N THR A 48 35.87 -1.66 -8.17
CA THR A 48 36.12 -3.01 -8.66
C THR A 48 34.86 -3.69 -9.20
N ALA A 49 35.05 -4.74 -10.00
CA ALA A 49 33.94 -5.54 -10.50
C ALA A 49 33.23 -6.33 -9.38
N GLU A 50 33.97 -6.76 -8.36
CA GLU A 50 33.44 -7.50 -7.21
C GLU A 50 32.49 -6.64 -6.37
N GLU A 51 32.88 -5.39 -6.09
CA GLU A 51 32.02 -4.41 -5.40
C GLU A 51 30.73 -4.13 -6.18
N CYS A 52 30.82 -4.02 -7.52
CA CYS A 52 29.63 -3.85 -8.36
C CYS A 52 28.67 -5.04 -8.25
N ILE A 53 29.19 -6.27 -8.25
CA ILE A 53 28.37 -7.49 -8.15
C ILE A 53 27.75 -7.59 -6.75
N GLN A 54 28.49 -7.25 -5.70
CA GLN A 54 27.98 -7.22 -4.33
C GLN A 54 26.81 -6.24 -4.21
N GLN A 55 26.95 -5.01 -4.69
CA GLN A 55 25.89 -4.00 -4.64
C GLN A 55 24.64 -4.40 -5.44
N LEU A 56 24.82 -5.08 -6.58
CA LEU A 56 23.72 -5.64 -7.37
C LEU A 56 22.96 -6.77 -6.63
N ASN A 57 23.62 -7.47 -5.70
CA ASN A 57 23.02 -8.55 -4.92
C ASN A 57 22.38 -8.06 -3.61
N GLU A 58 22.94 -7.05 -2.95
CA GLU A 58 22.47 -6.49 -1.67
C GLU A 58 21.15 -5.72 -1.79
N ASN A 59 20.81 -5.23 -2.98
CA ASN A 59 19.60 -4.44 -3.24
C ASN A 59 18.66 -5.20 -4.18
N PRO A 60 18.03 -6.31 -3.72
CA PRO A 60 17.33 -7.23 -4.60
C PRO A 60 16.05 -6.68 -5.22
N GLU A 61 15.48 -5.60 -4.69
CA GLU A 61 14.20 -5.02 -5.10
C GLU A 61 14.35 -3.81 -6.05
N GLU A 62 15.57 -3.37 -6.36
CA GLU A 62 15.81 -2.16 -7.17
C GLU A 62 16.22 -2.46 -8.62
N ILE A 63 15.63 -1.74 -9.58
CA ILE A 63 16.03 -1.81 -10.99
C ILE A 63 17.35 -1.07 -11.15
N SER A 64 18.39 -1.82 -11.56
CA SER A 64 19.77 -1.33 -11.57
C SER A 64 20.27 -1.02 -12.97
N PHE A 65 21.06 0.06 -13.06
CA PHE A 65 21.80 0.48 -14.24
C PHE A 65 23.29 0.55 -13.91
N VAL A 66 24.16 0.19 -14.85
CA VAL A 66 25.62 0.24 -14.63
C VAL A 66 26.26 1.21 -15.61
N ILE A 67 27.13 2.09 -15.10
CA ILE A 67 28.03 2.93 -15.90
C ILE A 67 29.44 2.41 -15.67
N SER A 68 30.18 2.11 -16.74
CA SER A 68 31.57 1.64 -16.62
C SER A 68 32.47 2.26 -17.68
N SER A 69 33.77 2.36 -17.40
CA SER A 69 34.76 2.74 -18.41
C SER A 69 34.92 1.64 -19.47
N GLY A 70 35.47 1.98 -20.64
CA GLY A 70 35.65 1.01 -21.73
C GLY A 70 36.51 -0.20 -21.35
N ALA A 71 37.61 0.01 -20.63
CA ALA A 71 38.52 -1.05 -20.21
C ALA A 71 37.94 -1.90 -19.08
N LEU A 72 37.34 -1.27 -18.05
CA LEU A 72 36.70 -2.01 -16.96
C LEU A 72 35.46 -2.77 -17.45
N GLY A 73 34.69 -2.18 -18.36
CA GLY A 73 33.51 -2.79 -18.95
C GLY A 73 33.83 -4.12 -19.65
N GLN A 74 34.97 -4.25 -20.31
CA GLN A 74 35.38 -5.50 -20.97
C GLN A 74 35.55 -6.67 -19.99
N HIS A 75 35.93 -6.39 -18.74
CA HIS A 75 36.06 -7.38 -17.68
C HIS A 75 34.77 -7.58 -16.87
N LEU A 76 34.00 -6.49 -16.65
CA LEU A 76 32.80 -6.49 -15.82
C LEU A 76 31.58 -7.08 -16.54
N VAL A 77 31.33 -6.69 -17.78
CA VAL A 77 30.09 -7.01 -18.51
C VAL A 77 29.81 -8.52 -18.60
N PRO A 78 30.80 -9.40 -18.88
CA PRO A 78 30.56 -10.84 -18.92
C PRO A 78 29.94 -11.42 -17.64
N SER A 79 30.27 -10.86 -16.47
CA SER A 79 29.81 -11.34 -15.18
C SER A 79 28.43 -10.82 -14.79
N ILE A 80 28.03 -9.65 -15.29
CA ILE A 80 26.78 -8.98 -14.87
C ILE A 80 25.67 -9.01 -15.93
N HIS A 81 26.00 -9.24 -17.20
CA HIS A 81 25.02 -9.14 -18.31
C HIS A 81 23.83 -10.08 -18.13
N GLY A 82 24.05 -11.29 -17.62
CA GLY A 82 22.99 -12.28 -17.38
C GLY A 82 22.07 -11.97 -16.18
N MET A 83 22.43 -11.01 -15.32
CA MET A 83 21.66 -10.73 -14.11
C MET A 83 20.31 -10.08 -14.44
N THR A 84 19.20 -10.72 -14.08
CA THR A 84 17.84 -10.27 -14.41
C THR A 84 17.54 -8.84 -13.98
N LYS A 85 18.11 -8.40 -12.85
CA LYS A 85 17.90 -7.08 -12.23
C LYS A 85 18.66 -5.94 -12.90
N LEU A 86 19.69 -6.28 -13.67
CA LEU A 86 20.44 -5.30 -14.45
C LEU A 86 19.69 -5.01 -15.75
N ASN A 87 19.15 -3.80 -15.87
CA ASN A 87 18.35 -3.41 -17.03
C ASN A 87 19.24 -2.99 -18.21
N ALA A 88 20.19 -2.09 -17.95
CA ALA A 88 21.07 -1.55 -18.98
C ALA A 88 22.45 -1.18 -18.45
N ILE A 89 23.42 -1.24 -19.36
CA ILE A 89 24.82 -0.88 -19.15
C ILE A 89 25.17 0.25 -20.11
N PHE A 90 25.83 1.28 -19.61
CA PHE A 90 26.34 2.41 -20.38
C PHE A 90 27.85 2.47 -20.28
N ILE A 91 28.53 2.54 -21.42
CA ILE A 91 29.99 2.62 -21.44
C ILE A 91 30.40 4.08 -21.59
N PHE A 92 31.12 4.62 -20.61
CA PHE A 92 31.67 5.97 -20.67
C PHE A 92 33.13 5.91 -21.13
N CYS A 93 33.41 6.33 -22.38
CA CYS A 93 34.75 6.31 -22.94
C CYS A 93 34.97 7.45 -23.94
N ARG A 94 36.06 8.20 -23.78
CA ARG A 94 36.45 9.30 -24.68
C ARG A 94 36.82 8.80 -26.09
N LYS A 95 37.32 7.57 -26.21
CA LYS A 95 37.68 6.92 -27.49
C LYS A 95 36.62 5.90 -27.90
N LYS A 96 35.44 6.40 -28.27
CA LYS A 96 34.25 5.60 -28.58
C LYS A 96 34.53 4.42 -29.53
N GLU A 97 35.29 4.68 -30.59
CA GLU A 97 35.61 3.71 -31.65
C GLU A 97 36.29 2.44 -31.13
N GLN A 98 37.09 2.55 -30.07
CA GLN A 98 37.84 1.41 -29.51
C GLN A 98 36.94 0.35 -28.88
N HIS A 99 35.77 0.74 -28.37
CA HIS A 99 34.86 -0.15 -27.65
C HIS A 99 33.50 -0.31 -28.33
N GLN A 100 33.23 0.43 -29.40
CA GLN A 100 31.94 0.41 -30.09
C GLN A 100 31.60 -0.98 -30.65
N VAL A 101 32.56 -1.63 -31.30
CA VAL A 101 32.37 -2.97 -31.90
C VAL A 101 32.16 -4.03 -30.81
N TRP A 102 32.96 -3.99 -29.74
CA TRP A 102 32.80 -4.89 -28.60
C TRP A 102 31.44 -4.70 -27.91
N ALA A 103 31.02 -3.44 -27.71
CA ALA A 103 29.77 -3.12 -27.04
C ALA A 103 28.54 -3.68 -27.76
N GLN A 104 28.57 -3.75 -29.10
CA GLN A 104 27.47 -4.29 -29.90
C GLN A 104 27.23 -5.79 -29.69
N ASN A 105 28.21 -6.52 -29.16
CA ASN A 105 28.06 -7.95 -28.87
C ASN A 105 27.26 -8.24 -27.60
N TRP A 106 26.85 -7.21 -26.83
CA TRP A 106 26.17 -7.37 -25.55
C TRP A 106 24.81 -6.67 -25.53
N ALA A 107 23.73 -7.45 -25.47
CA ALA A 107 22.35 -6.94 -25.60
C ALA A 107 21.96 -5.85 -24.57
N LYS A 108 22.57 -5.86 -23.38
CA LYS A 108 22.28 -4.87 -22.32
C LYS A 108 23.12 -3.61 -22.41
N ILE A 109 24.16 -3.57 -23.26
CA ILE A 109 24.91 -2.33 -23.48
C ILE A 109 24.09 -1.40 -24.38
N LYS A 110 23.70 -0.24 -23.85
CA LYS A 110 22.88 0.77 -24.56
C LYS A 110 23.70 1.84 -25.27
N GLY A 111 25.02 1.70 -25.26
CA GLY A 111 25.93 2.48 -26.10
C GLY A 111 27.27 2.78 -25.44
N VAL A 112 28.18 3.30 -26.27
CA VAL A 112 29.44 3.90 -25.84
C VAL A 112 29.32 5.42 -26.01
N HIS A 113 29.50 6.14 -24.91
CA HIS A 113 29.22 7.56 -24.77
C HIS A 113 30.48 8.32 -24.37
N THR A 114 30.69 9.48 -24.99
CA THR A 114 31.82 10.37 -24.69
C THR A 114 31.44 11.45 -23.68
N THR A 115 30.15 11.64 -23.39
CA THR A 115 29.62 12.66 -22.48
C THR A 115 28.55 12.08 -21.55
N ILE A 116 28.54 12.52 -20.31
CA ILE A 116 27.57 12.08 -19.29
C ILE A 116 26.16 12.56 -19.62
N LYS A 117 26.02 13.77 -20.16
CA LYS A 117 24.72 14.28 -20.63
C LYS A 117 24.01 13.26 -21.54
N HIS A 118 24.75 12.63 -22.44
CA HIS A 118 24.17 11.67 -23.39
C HIS A 118 23.81 10.34 -22.70
N ILE A 119 24.54 9.94 -21.65
CA ILE A 119 24.17 8.82 -20.78
C ILE A 119 22.88 9.16 -20.03
N CYS A 120 22.77 10.34 -19.42
CA CYS A 120 21.57 10.80 -18.70
C CYS A 120 20.33 10.81 -19.61
N GLU A 121 20.45 11.27 -20.86
CA GLU A 121 19.36 11.23 -21.83
C GLU A 121 18.90 9.80 -22.13
N LYS A 122 19.83 8.87 -22.32
CA LYS A 122 19.51 7.45 -22.58
C LYS A 122 18.98 6.73 -21.34
N LEU A 123 19.51 7.05 -20.17
CA LEU A 123 19.04 6.57 -18.88
C LEU A 123 17.60 7.05 -18.61
N ALA A 124 17.27 8.29 -18.94
CA ALA A 124 15.91 8.83 -18.83
C ALA A 124 14.92 8.14 -19.79
N ILE A 125 15.39 7.65 -20.94
CA ILE A 125 14.56 6.85 -21.86
C ILE A 125 14.40 5.42 -21.30
N ALA A 126 15.48 4.80 -20.83
CA ALA A 126 15.46 3.44 -20.30
C ALA A 126 14.57 3.31 -19.06
N THR A 127 14.61 4.29 -18.15
CA THR A 127 13.72 4.37 -16.97
C THR A 127 12.25 4.54 -17.37
N LYS A 128 11.94 5.38 -18.37
CA LYS A 128 10.58 5.48 -18.92
C LYS A 128 10.07 4.18 -19.56
N GLN A 129 10.94 3.47 -20.27
CA GLN A 129 10.63 2.17 -20.86
C GLN A 129 10.41 1.11 -19.78
N CYS A 130 11.20 1.09 -18.71
CA CYS A 130 10.97 0.19 -17.56
C CYS A 130 9.58 0.39 -16.97
N ASN A 131 9.16 1.64 -16.74
CA ASN A 131 7.81 1.94 -16.26
C ASN A 131 6.74 1.44 -17.24
N GLN A 132 6.94 1.63 -18.55
CA GLN A 132 5.98 1.20 -19.58
C GLN A 132 5.92 -0.33 -19.73
N ASP A 133 7.06 -1.02 -19.64
CA ASP A 133 7.16 -2.48 -19.74
C ASP A 133 6.63 -3.15 -18.47
N HIS A 134 6.86 -2.57 -17.29
CA HIS A 134 6.25 -3.01 -16.04
C HIS A 134 4.73 -2.86 -16.10
N MET A 135 4.22 -1.71 -16.56
CA MET A 135 2.79 -1.50 -16.75
C MET A 135 2.22 -2.46 -17.79
N SER A 136 2.93 -2.69 -18.90
CA SER A 136 2.49 -3.60 -19.97
C SER A 136 2.53 -5.07 -19.55
N HIS A 137 3.50 -5.48 -18.72
CA HIS A 137 3.55 -6.83 -18.17
C HIS A 137 2.48 -7.05 -17.11
N VAL A 138 2.17 -6.03 -16.30
CA VAL A 138 1.01 -6.01 -15.40
C VAL A 138 -0.27 -6.13 -16.22
N PHE A 139 -0.47 -5.28 -17.24
CA PHE A 139 -1.62 -5.36 -18.15
C PHE A 139 -1.71 -6.68 -18.93
N TYR A 140 -0.58 -7.29 -19.31
CA TYR A 140 -0.54 -8.58 -20.02
C TYR A 140 -0.88 -9.75 -19.10
N LEU A 141 -0.37 -9.75 -17.85
CA LEU A 141 -0.78 -10.69 -16.82
C LEU A 141 -2.28 -10.52 -16.48
N ILE A 142 -2.80 -9.30 -16.54
CA ILE A 142 -4.22 -8.96 -16.33
C ILE A 142 -5.09 -9.36 -17.53
N ALA A 143 -4.64 -9.21 -18.77
CA ALA A 143 -5.38 -9.67 -19.96
C ALA A 143 -5.46 -11.21 -20.02
N MET A 144 -4.53 -11.90 -19.37
CA MET A 144 -4.59 -13.35 -19.11
C MET A 144 -5.45 -13.68 -17.86
N ALA A 145 -5.82 -12.68 -17.04
CA ALA A 145 -6.54 -12.83 -15.77
C ALA A 145 -8.05 -13.05 -15.90
N ASP A 146 -8.63 -12.83 -17.07
CA ASP A 146 -10.04 -13.20 -17.36
C ASP A 146 -10.25 -14.74 -17.35
N LYS A 147 -9.20 -15.52 -17.06
CA LYS A 147 -9.24 -16.96 -16.82
C LYS A 147 -8.70 -17.29 -15.42
N ASP A 148 -9.56 -17.13 -14.42
CA ASP A 148 -9.67 -17.81 -13.11
C ASP A 148 -8.45 -18.05 -12.19
N ASP A 149 -7.19 -17.78 -12.56
CA ASP A 149 -6.02 -18.22 -11.76
C ASP A 149 -4.97 -17.14 -11.42
N SER A 150 -5.19 -15.86 -11.76
CA SER A 150 -4.21 -14.78 -11.46
C SER A 150 -4.65 -13.75 -10.40
N ILE A 151 -5.82 -13.96 -9.79
CA ILE A 151 -6.24 -13.26 -8.56
C ILE A 151 -5.26 -13.55 -7.40
N ALA A 152 -4.42 -14.59 -7.50
CA ALA A 152 -3.41 -14.92 -6.49
C ALA A 152 -2.38 -13.80 -6.16
N ASN A 153 -2.26 -12.73 -6.96
CA ASN A 153 -1.28 -11.66 -6.69
C ASN A 153 -1.84 -10.36 -6.07
N PHE A 154 -3.16 -10.13 -6.02
CA PHE A 154 -3.68 -8.87 -5.45
C PHE A 154 -3.34 -8.74 -3.95
N VAL A 155 -3.34 -9.87 -3.24
CA VAL A 155 -3.01 -9.93 -1.81
C VAL A 155 -1.60 -9.40 -1.58
N ASN A 156 -0.63 -9.82 -2.39
CA ASN A 156 0.74 -9.33 -2.27
C ASN A 156 0.88 -7.86 -2.69
N VAL A 157 0.17 -7.42 -3.73
CA VAL A 157 0.15 -6.01 -4.17
C VAL A 157 -0.36 -5.12 -3.03
N ASN A 158 -1.54 -5.43 -2.51
CA ASN A 158 -2.16 -4.65 -1.44
C ASN A 158 -1.36 -4.76 -0.13
N ARG A 159 -0.81 -5.93 0.21
CA ARG A 159 0.05 -6.11 1.39
C ARG A 159 1.28 -5.20 1.34
N ARG A 160 1.97 -5.12 0.19
CA ARG A 160 3.10 -4.21 0.00
C ARG A 160 2.69 -2.75 0.19
N LEU A 161 1.60 -2.34 -0.45
CA LEU A 161 1.05 -0.99 -0.30
C LEU A 161 0.76 -0.65 1.17
N TRP A 162 0.09 -1.55 1.90
CA TRP A 162 -0.27 -1.31 3.30
C TRP A 162 0.95 -1.36 4.23
N ASN A 163 1.93 -2.23 3.97
CA ASN A 163 3.21 -2.22 4.68
C ASN A 163 3.94 -0.86 4.52
N ASP A 164 3.96 -0.30 3.31
CA ASP A 164 4.64 0.97 3.05
C ASP A 164 3.91 2.18 3.66
N LYS A 165 2.60 2.06 3.92
CA LYS A 165 1.80 3.10 4.59
C LYS A 165 2.07 3.19 6.10
N VAL A 166 2.48 2.11 6.75
CA VAL A 166 2.53 2.02 8.23
C VAL A 166 3.35 3.15 8.85
N ASP A 167 4.57 3.39 8.40
CA ASP A 167 5.46 4.36 9.03
C ASP A 167 4.86 5.78 8.99
N TYR A 168 4.24 6.14 7.86
CA TYR A 168 3.61 7.45 7.67
C TYR A 168 2.33 7.57 8.49
N HIS A 169 1.56 6.50 8.57
CA HIS A 169 0.32 6.48 9.36
C HIS A 169 0.63 6.64 10.85
N VAL A 170 1.63 5.92 11.37
CA VAL A 170 2.05 5.96 12.77
C VAL A 170 2.46 7.37 13.22
N VAL A 171 3.16 8.13 12.37
CA VAL A 171 3.60 9.49 12.69
C VAL A 171 2.60 10.58 12.30
N SER A 172 1.49 10.21 11.64
CA SER A 172 0.53 11.18 11.13
C SER A 172 -0.27 11.85 12.26
N PRO A 173 -0.63 13.14 12.10
CA PRO A 173 -1.59 13.79 12.99
C PRO A 173 -2.97 13.13 12.99
N MET A 174 -3.35 12.46 11.89
CA MET A 174 -4.64 11.80 11.75
C MET A 174 -4.80 10.64 12.72
N TYR A 175 -3.78 9.79 12.86
CA TYR A 175 -3.82 8.65 13.78
C TYR A 175 -3.45 9.03 15.22
N ASN A 176 -2.74 10.15 15.42
CA ASN A 176 -2.44 10.72 16.72
C ASN A 176 -1.96 9.67 17.75
N VAL A 177 -0.99 8.82 17.36
CA VAL A 177 -0.51 7.72 18.22
C VAL A 177 0.01 8.25 19.56
N ALA A 178 0.63 9.43 19.58
CA ALA A 178 1.05 10.08 20.82
C ALA A 178 -0.13 10.37 21.76
N GLY A 179 -1.24 10.94 21.26
CA GLY A 179 -2.46 11.14 22.03
C GLY A 179 -3.11 9.84 22.45
N PHE A 180 -3.09 8.82 21.59
CA PHE A 180 -3.60 7.48 21.91
C PHE A 180 -2.84 6.83 23.08
N LEU A 181 -1.51 6.93 23.08
CA LEU A 181 -0.65 6.47 24.18
C LEU A 181 -0.93 7.24 25.47
N ALA A 182 -1.30 8.53 25.37
CA ALA A 182 -1.73 9.36 26.50
C ALA A 182 -3.18 9.08 26.98
N GLY A 183 -3.87 8.11 26.39
CA GLY A 183 -5.20 7.65 26.82
C GLY A 183 -6.37 8.09 25.95
N ALA A 184 -6.12 8.76 24.81
CA ALA A 184 -7.19 9.05 23.85
C ALA A 184 -7.80 7.75 23.28
N ASN A 185 -9.08 7.81 22.93
CA ASN A 185 -9.80 6.72 22.27
C ASN A 185 -9.89 6.99 20.76
N SER A 186 -9.76 5.95 19.94
CA SER A 186 -9.85 6.05 18.47
C SER A 186 -11.27 5.85 17.93
N LEU A 187 -12.18 5.28 18.71
CA LEU A 187 -13.57 5.07 18.32
C LEU A 187 -14.31 6.42 18.28
N ASN A 188 -14.99 6.71 17.17
CA ASN A 188 -15.85 7.88 17.08
C ASN A 188 -17.24 7.58 17.67
N LYS A 189 -18.12 8.57 17.56
CA LYS A 189 -19.48 8.50 18.09
C LYS A 189 -20.33 7.42 17.41
N ILE A 190 -20.17 7.22 16.10
CA ILE A 190 -20.96 6.23 15.35
C ILE A 190 -20.66 4.82 15.87
N GLU A 191 -19.38 4.48 16.05
CA GLU A 191 -18.95 3.18 16.59
C GLU A 191 -19.46 3.01 18.01
N SER A 192 -19.22 4.02 18.85
CA SER A 192 -19.56 3.96 20.28
C SER A 192 -21.07 3.78 20.50
N ASP A 193 -21.90 4.47 19.72
CA ASP A 193 -23.36 4.35 19.79
C ASP A 193 -23.84 2.96 19.34
N LEU A 194 -23.22 2.37 18.30
CA LEU A 194 -23.58 1.05 17.79
C LEU A 194 -23.11 -0.11 18.68
N LEU A 195 -21.89 0.00 19.20
CA LEU A 195 -21.28 -0.97 20.12
C LEU A 195 -22.08 -1.01 21.43
N GLY A 196 -22.45 0.14 21.98
CA GLY A 196 -23.11 0.23 23.27
C GLY A 196 -22.22 -0.30 24.40
N ASN A 197 -22.80 -1.06 25.34
CA ASN A 197 -22.01 -1.67 26.41
C ASN A 197 -21.36 -2.98 25.94
N ILE A 198 -20.04 -2.97 25.83
CA ILE A 198 -19.22 -4.13 25.43
C ILE A 198 -18.45 -4.76 26.59
N GLN A 199 -18.81 -4.44 27.84
CA GLN A 199 -18.16 -4.99 29.03
C GLN A 199 -18.20 -6.52 29.02
N GLY A 200 -17.03 -7.15 29.09
CA GLY A 200 -16.91 -8.60 29.17
C GLY A 200 -17.01 -9.33 27.82
N GLN A 201 -17.22 -8.61 26.71
CA GLN A 201 -17.42 -9.22 25.39
C GLN A 201 -16.10 -9.67 24.75
N ARG A 202 -16.14 -10.76 23.99
CA ARG A 202 -15.06 -11.18 23.08
C ARG A 202 -15.33 -10.63 21.68
N ILE A 203 -14.36 -9.93 21.11
CA ILE A 203 -14.52 -9.22 19.84
C ILE A 203 -13.46 -9.68 18.82
N LEU A 204 -13.91 -10.01 17.60
CA LEU A 204 -13.04 -10.18 16.44
C LEU A 204 -13.07 -8.88 15.63
N HIS A 205 -11.92 -8.22 15.50
CA HIS A 205 -11.77 -7.02 14.69
C HIS A 205 -11.09 -7.38 13.36
N LEU A 206 -11.86 -7.36 12.27
CA LEU A 206 -11.37 -7.65 10.92
C LEU A 206 -10.74 -6.40 10.29
N GLN A 207 -9.60 -6.57 9.62
CA GLN A 207 -8.85 -5.54 8.89
C GLN A 207 -8.42 -4.39 9.82
N CYS A 208 -7.81 -4.78 10.96
CA CYS A 208 -7.57 -3.91 12.10
C CYS A 208 -6.39 -2.94 11.95
N HIS A 209 -5.63 -3.02 10.85
CA HIS A 209 -4.40 -2.27 10.64
C HIS A 209 -3.44 -2.43 11.84
N PHE A 210 -2.93 -1.34 12.43
CA PHE A 210 -2.09 -1.38 13.63
C PHE A 210 -2.89 -1.28 14.94
N GLY A 211 -4.18 -1.60 14.89
CA GLY A 211 -4.94 -2.02 16.06
C GLY A 211 -5.37 -0.92 17.04
N LEU A 212 -5.37 0.36 16.67
CA LEU A 212 -5.84 1.42 17.58
C LEU A 212 -7.28 1.17 18.05
N ASP A 213 -8.17 0.82 17.12
CA ASP A 213 -9.57 0.50 17.47
C ASP A 213 -9.66 -0.78 18.30
N SER A 214 -8.84 -1.80 18.01
CA SER A 214 -8.77 -3.03 18.82
C SER A 214 -8.39 -2.72 20.28
N LEU A 215 -7.41 -1.85 20.47
CA LEU A 215 -6.94 -1.43 21.79
C LEU A 215 -7.95 -0.52 22.49
N SER A 216 -8.64 0.34 21.74
CA SER A 216 -9.77 1.15 22.24
C SER A 216 -10.93 0.27 22.72
N LEU A 217 -11.26 -0.80 21.99
CA LEU A 217 -12.32 -1.74 22.39
C LEU A 217 -12.01 -2.40 23.75
N VAL A 218 -10.74 -2.79 23.98
CA VAL A 218 -10.30 -3.29 25.30
C VAL A 218 -10.44 -2.20 26.38
N ARG A 219 -10.01 -0.96 26.10
CA ARG A 219 -10.18 0.16 27.05
C ARG A 219 -11.65 0.45 27.37
N CYS A 220 -12.55 0.18 26.43
CA CYS A 220 -14.00 0.30 26.60
C CYS A 220 -14.65 -0.90 27.32
N GLY A 221 -13.87 -1.88 27.78
CA GLY A 221 -14.34 -2.98 28.63
C GLY A 221 -14.49 -4.33 27.93
N ALA A 222 -14.13 -4.47 26.64
CA ALA A 222 -14.07 -5.77 26.01
C ALA A 222 -13.11 -6.69 26.79
N GLN A 223 -13.52 -7.93 27.05
CA GLN A 223 -12.70 -8.90 27.77
C GLN A 223 -11.45 -9.28 26.95
N HIS A 224 -11.67 -9.53 25.66
CA HIS A 224 -10.63 -9.95 24.73
C HIS A 224 -10.94 -9.47 23.33
N VAL A 225 -9.92 -8.96 22.62
CA VAL A 225 -10.03 -8.53 21.23
C VAL A 225 -9.00 -9.23 20.37
N THR A 226 -9.45 -9.96 19.35
CA THR A 226 -8.59 -10.54 18.32
C THR A 226 -8.61 -9.63 17.10
N GLY A 227 -7.51 -8.94 16.79
CA GLY A 227 -7.33 -8.15 15.57
C GLY A 227 -6.71 -8.98 14.46
N VAL A 228 -7.22 -8.84 13.23
CA VAL A 228 -6.70 -9.51 12.03
C VAL A 228 -6.37 -8.46 10.98
N ASP A 229 -5.20 -8.54 10.37
CA ASP A 229 -4.82 -7.70 9.23
C ASP A 229 -3.82 -8.42 8.32
N LEU A 230 -3.76 -8.02 7.05
CA LEU A 230 -2.84 -8.58 6.06
C LEU A 230 -1.42 -8.00 6.18
N SER A 231 -1.27 -6.80 6.71
CA SER A 231 0.01 -6.09 6.79
C SER A 231 0.84 -6.58 7.98
N ASP A 232 1.95 -7.24 7.68
CA ASP A 232 2.92 -7.69 8.69
C ASP A 232 3.42 -6.52 9.54
N ARG A 233 3.78 -5.41 8.87
CA ARG A 233 4.27 -4.20 9.55
C ARG A 233 3.21 -3.57 10.46
N ALA A 234 1.95 -3.60 10.04
CA ALA A 234 0.86 -3.07 10.85
C ALA A 234 0.61 -3.95 12.08
N ILE A 235 0.61 -5.27 11.92
CA ILE A 235 0.42 -6.22 13.01
C ILE A 235 1.58 -6.18 14.01
N ASP A 236 2.82 -6.06 13.54
CA ASP A 236 3.96 -5.88 14.44
C ASP A 236 3.84 -4.59 15.23
N LYS A 237 3.39 -3.50 14.59
CA LYS A 237 3.12 -2.25 15.30
C LYS A 237 1.96 -2.38 16.31
N ALA A 238 0.92 -3.14 15.97
CA ALA A 238 -0.20 -3.39 16.87
C ALA A 238 0.24 -4.13 18.14
N ARG A 239 1.13 -5.12 17.99
CA ARG A 239 1.74 -5.85 19.10
C ARG A 239 2.61 -4.94 19.97
N GLU A 240 3.45 -4.10 19.36
CA GLU A 240 4.28 -3.11 20.08
C GLU A 240 3.41 -2.14 20.90
N LEU A 241 2.32 -1.64 20.33
CA LEU A 241 1.39 -0.76 21.02
C LEU A 241 0.67 -1.47 22.18
N ALA A 242 0.26 -2.73 21.98
CA ALA A 242 -0.35 -3.53 23.04
C ALA A 242 0.62 -3.80 24.21
N GLU A 243 1.89 -4.08 23.91
CA GLU A 243 2.95 -4.21 24.92
C GLU A 243 3.17 -2.91 25.68
N THR A 244 3.31 -1.80 24.97
CA THR A 244 3.50 -0.46 25.56
C THR A 244 2.36 -0.09 26.51
N LEU A 245 1.14 -0.51 26.20
CA LEU A 245 -0.07 -0.22 26.97
C LEU A 245 -0.40 -1.29 28.02
N ASN A 246 0.40 -2.35 28.13
CA ASN A 246 0.13 -3.51 28.99
C ASN A 246 -1.24 -4.18 28.72
N LEU A 247 -1.63 -4.27 27.44
CA LEU A 247 -2.90 -4.85 26.99
C LEU A 247 -2.76 -6.24 26.36
N THR A 248 -1.56 -6.82 26.35
CA THR A 248 -1.24 -8.10 25.68
C THR A 248 -2.06 -9.29 26.17
N THR A 249 -2.55 -9.28 27.41
CA THR A 249 -3.42 -10.34 27.96
C THR A 249 -4.87 -10.25 27.45
N SER A 250 -5.30 -9.07 27.00
CA SER A 250 -6.64 -8.80 26.48
C SER A 250 -6.67 -8.64 24.97
N THR A 251 -5.53 -8.77 24.28
CA THR A 251 -5.44 -8.66 22.82
C THR A 251 -4.69 -9.81 22.18
N ARG A 252 -5.12 -10.23 20.99
CA ARG A 252 -4.38 -11.11 20.10
C ARG A 252 -4.35 -10.48 18.70
N PHE A 253 -3.20 -10.45 18.05
CA PHE A 253 -3.07 -9.93 16.67
C PHE A 253 -2.56 -11.02 15.72
N ILE A 254 -3.33 -11.26 14.66
CA ILE A 254 -3.07 -12.29 13.63
C ILE A 254 -2.76 -11.59 12.31
N CYS A 255 -1.61 -11.93 11.72
CA CYS A 255 -1.25 -11.48 10.37
C CYS A 255 -1.68 -12.52 9.36
N CYS A 256 -2.75 -12.25 8.60
CA CYS A 256 -3.20 -13.08 7.49
C CYS A 256 -4.16 -12.31 6.57
N ASN A 257 -4.35 -12.79 5.35
CA ASN A 257 -5.55 -12.43 4.60
C ASN A 257 -6.77 -12.94 5.38
N ILE A 258 -7.84 -12.16 5.47
CA ILE A 258 -9.04 -12.58 6.20
C ILE A 258 -9.62 -13.88 5.63
N TYR A 259 -9.54 -14.14 4.33
CA TYR A 259 -10.02 -15.41 3.77
C TYR A 259 -9.22 -16.65 4.20
N ASP A 260 -8.00 -16.44 4.69
CA ASP A 260 -7.12 -17.50 5.22
C ASP A 260 -7.27 -17.64 6.75
N LEU A 261 -8.12 -16.84 7.40
CA LEU A 261 -8.24 -16.78 8.88
C LEU A 261 -8.54 -18.14 9.52
N GLN A 262 -9.26 -19.03 8.82
CA GLN A 262 -9.56 -20.39 9.29
C GLN A 262 -8.31 -21.25 9.53
N GLU A 263 -7.18 -20.91 8.93
CA GLU A 263 -5.89 -21.59 9.13
C GLU A 263 -5.17 -21.10 10.38
N HIS A 264 -5.56 -19.92 10.91
CA HIS A 264 -4.89 -19.24 12.01
C HIS A 264 -5.73 -19.13 13.29
N LEU A 265 -7.05 -19.34 13.18
CA LEU A 265 -8.02 -19.19 14.26
C LEU A 265 -9.10 -20.26 14.13
N SER A 266 -9.19 -21.15 15.13
CA SER A 266 -10.19 -22.22 15.11
C SER A 266 -11.59 -21.64 15.35
N CYS A 267 -12.61 -22.40 14.96
CA CYS A 267 -14.02 -22.03 15.14
C CYS A 267 -14.72 -22.90 16.19
N ASP A 268 -13.97 -23.36 17.20
CA ASP A 268 -14.54 -24.09 18.32
C ASP A 268 -15.45 -23.15 19.14
N GLN A 269 -16.48 -23.68 19.82
CA GLN A 269 -17.47 -22.83 20.52
C GLN A 269 -16.85 -21.89 21.55
N ASP A 270 -15.75 -22.28 22.18
CA ASP A 270 -15.00 -21.47 23.14
C ASP A 270 -14.15 -20.36 22.47
N GLU A 271 -13.91 -20.46 21.15
CA GLU A 271 -13.18 -19.46 20.36
C GLU A 271 -14.10 -18.49 19.62
N LEU A 272 -15.40 -18.77 19.49
CA LEU A 272 -16.37 -17.86 18.85
C LEU A 272 -16.50 -16.51 19.57
N PHE A 273 -16.93 -15.51 18.82
CA PHE A 273 -16.98 -14.12 19.26
C PHE A 273 -18.41 -13.66 19.51
N ASP A 274 -18.56 -12.81 20.53
CA ASP A 274 -19.84 -12.15 20.80
C ASP A 274 -20.08 -11.01 19.79
N ILE A 275 -18.99 -10.38 19.34
CA ILE A 275 -19.03 -9.30 18.35
C ILE A 275 -17.97 -9.55 17.27
N VAL A 276 -18.34 -9.37 16.01
CA VAL A 276 -17.40 -9.16 14.90
C VAL A 276 -17.53 -7.70 14.49
N TYR A 277 -16.41 -6.99 14.42
CA TYR A 277 -16.33 -5.55 14.21
C TYR A 277 -15.37 -5.22 13.06
N THR A 278 -15.66 -4.21 12.26
CA THR A 278 -14.72 -3.69 11.25
C THR A 278 -15.01 -2.23 10.86
N SER A 279 -13.95 -1.47 10.60
CA SER A 279 -13.96 -0.05 10.20
C SER A 279 -12.54 0.37 9.80
N TYR A 280 -12.25 1.36 8.97
CA TYR A 280 -13.00 1.97 7.88
C TYR A 280 -12.21 1.70 6.59
N GLY A 281 -12.82 1.85 5.42
CA GLY A 281 -12.18 1.63 4.13
C GLY A 281 -11.73 0.20 3.97
N VAL A 282 -12.56 -0.77 4.38
CA VAL A 282 -12.23 -2.20 4.48
C VAL A 282 -12.81 -3.02 3.33
N THR A 283 -14.05 -2.75 2.92
CA THR A 283 -14.76 -3.57 1.93
C THR A 283 -14.18 -3.45 0.52
N ALA A 284 -13.62 -2.29 0.17
CA ALA A 284 -13.04 -2.04 -1.14
C ALA A 284 -11.82 -2.91 -1.47
N TRP A 285 -11.19 -3.57 -0.49
CA TRP A 285 -10.01 -4.42 -0.70
C TRP A 285 -10.35 -5.89 -0.94
N LEU A 286 -11.63 -6.23 -0.95
CA LEU A 286 -12.11 -7.60 -0.95
C LEU A 286 -12.66 -7.97 -2.34
N PRO A 287 -12.22 -9.06 -2.97
CA PRO A 287 -12.81 -9.51 -4.23
C PRO A 287 -14.20 -10.16 -4.08
N ASP A 288 -14.54 -10.68 -2.88
CA ASP A 288 -15.72 -11.53 -2.68
C ASP A 288 -16.41 -11.23 -1.34
N ILE A 289 -17.48 -10.42 -1.41
CA ILE A 289 -18.26 -10.02 -0.24
C ILE A 289 -19.10 -11.17 0.33
N ASN A 290 -19.42 -12.21 -0.44
CA ASN A 290 -20.11 -13.39 0.09
C ASN A 290 -19.18 -14.24 0.96
N LYS A 291 -17.94 -14.48 0.52
CA LYS A 291 -16.93 -15.13 1.38
C LYS A 291 -16.67 -14.34 2.67
N TRP A 292 -16.69 -13.01 2.59
CA TRP A 292 -16.53 -12.14 3.75
C TRP A 292 -17.72 -12.26 4.72
N ALA A 293 -18.95 -12.18 4.22
CA ALA A 293 -20.15 -12.34 5.05
C ALA A 293 -20.25 -13.75 5.67
N SER A 294 -19.90 -14.79 4.91
CA SER A 294 -19.79 -16.18 5.38
C SER A 294 -18.78 -16.32 6.52
N LEU A 295 -17.60 -15.67 6.39
CA LEU A 295 -16.58 -15.64 7.43
C LEU A 295 -17.10 -14.96 8.70
N ILE A 296 -17.75 -13.81 8.58
CA ILE A 296 -18.35 -13.11 9.72
C ILE A 296 -19.32 -14.02 10.45
N SER A 297 -20.25 -14.63 9.70
CA SER A 297 -21.23 -15.55 10.26
C SER A 297 -20.55 -16.72 10.96
N ARG A 298 -19.51 -17.33 10.36
CA ARG A 298 -18.76 -18.44 10.95
C ARG A 298 -18.19 -18.13 12.33
N TYR A 299 -17.59 -16.96 12.51
CA TYR A 299 -16.90 -16.59 13.76
C TYR A 299 -17.81 -16.02 14.84
N LEU A 300 -19.06 -15.69 14.51
CA LEU A 300 -20.04 -15.27 15.50
C LEU A 300 -20.66 -16.45 16.24
N LYS A 301 -20.83 -16.29 17.55
CA LYS A 301 -21.75 -17.10 18.35
C LYS A 301 -23.18 -16.98 17.82
N PRO A 302 -24.08 -17.94 18.09
CA PRO A 302 -25.51 -17.74 17.93
C PRO A 302 -25.97 -16.48 18.67
N ASN A 303 -26.74 -15.61 18.01
CA ASN A 303 -27.11 -14.27 18.49
C ASN A 303 -25.95 -13.27 18.64
N GLY A 304 -24.75 -13.60 18.15
CA GLY A 304 -23.63 -12.68 18.09
C GLY A 304 -23.92 -11.48 17.17
N ILE A 305 -23.22 -10.37 17.41
CA ILE A 305 -23.47 -9.10 16.72
C ILE A 305 -22.37 -8.83 15.71
N PHE A 306 -22.74 -8.50 14.47
CA PHE A 306 -21.84 -7.89 13.52
C PHE A 306 -22.04 -6.37 13.49
N ILE A 307 -20.95 -5.60 13.53
CA ILE A 307 -20.95 -4.15 13.36
C ILE A 307 -19.93 -3.76 12.29
N ILE A 308 -20.36 -2.90 11.35
CA ILE A 308 -19.48 -2.23 10.40
C ILE A 308 -19.81 -0.74 10.37
N VAL A 309 -18.77 0.10 10.35
CA VAL A 309 -18.84 1.52 10.00
C VAL A 309 -17.85 1.76 8.87
N GLU A 310 -18.34 2.24 7.73
CA GLU A 310 -17.60 2.19 6.47
C GLU A 310 -17.95 3.38 5.57
N PHE A 311 -17.00 3.79 4.74
CA PHE A 311 -17.20 4.80 3.70
C PHE A 311 -18.20 4.31 2.65
N HIS A 312 -19.10 5.21 2.24
CA HIS A 312 -20.15 4.84 1.31
C HIS A 312 -19.58 4.50 -0.09
N PRO A 313 -20.02 3.40 -0.75
CA PRO A 313 -19.48 2.98 -2.05
C PRO A 313 -19.71 3.98 -3.20
N VAL A 314 -20.62 4.94 -3.01
CA VAL A 314 -20.78 6.09 -3.93
C VAL A 314 -19.50 6.90 -4.04
N LEU A 315 -18.69 6.99 -2.97
CA LEU A 315 -17.45 7.76 -2.99
C LEU A 315 -16.43 7.17 -3.95
N TRP A 316 -16.42 5.85 -4.11
CA TRP A 316 -15.52 5.12 -5.02
C TRP A 316 -15.90 5.25 -6.50
N MET A 317 -17.05 5.88 -6.81
CA MET A 317 -17.44 6.18 -8.18
C MET A 317 -16.68 7.38 -8.76
N PHE A 318 -16.16 8.27 -7.92
CA PHE A 318 -15.62 9.56 -8.36
C PHE A 318 -14.11 9.50 -8.59
N ASP A 319 -13.59 10.41 -9.41
CA ASP A 319 -12.15 10.71 -9.42
C ASP A 319 -11.70 11.30 -8.06
N ASP A 320 -10.40 11.29 -7.78
CA ASP A 320 -9.84 11.77 -6.50
C ASP A 320 -10.29 13.19 -6.11
N MET A 321 -10.60 14.03 -7.11
CA MET A 321 -11.03 15.41 -6.93
C MET A 321 -12.55 15.58 -6.84
N PHE A 322 -13.34 14.52 -6.96
CA PHE A 322 -14.80 14.55 -6.98
C PHE A 322 -15.37 15.49 -8.05
N SER A 323 -14.69 15.56 -9.20
CA SER A 323 -15.04 16.39 -10.35
C SER A 323 -15.91 15.65 -11.39
N ARG A 324 -15.79 14.31 -11.46
CA ARG A 324 -16.57 13.46 -12.36
C ARG A 324 -16.74 12.06 -11.79
N ILE A 325 -17.74 11.34 -12.31
CA ILE A 325 -17.93 9.91 -12.08
C ILE A 325 -17.02 9.16 -13.07
N GLU A 326 -16.10 8.35 -12.56
CA GLU A 326 -15.16 7.53 -13.33
C GLU A 326 -15.49 6.04 -13.27
N GLU A 327 -15.88 5.56 -12.09
CA GLU A 327 -16.08 4.14 -11.83
C GLU A 327 -17.56 3.78 -11.64
N SER A 328 -17.88 2.53 -11.93
CA SER A 328 -19.21 1.97 -11.71
C SER A 328 -19.51 1.89 -10.21
N TYR A 329 -20.76 2.18 -9.83
CA TYR A 329 -21.27 1.91 -8.48
C TYR A 329 -21.34 0.41 -8.15
N PHE A 330 -21.62 -0.40 -9.17
CA PHE A 330 -21.72 -1.84 -9.04
C PHE A 330 -20.38 -2.50 -9.29
N ASN A 331 -20.12 -3.60 -8.59
CA ASN A 331 -18.95 -4.41 -8.79
C ASN A 331 -18.98 -5.05 -10.19
N GLN A 332 -18.09 -4.62 -11.07
CA GLN A 332 -17.96 -5.16 -12.43
C GLN A 332 -16.62 -5.86 -12.67
N LYS A 333 -15.57 -5.36 -12.04
CA LYS A 333 -14.18 -5.80 -12.21
C LYS A 333 -13.32 -5.22 -11.09
N ALA A 334 -12.11 -5.75 -10.94
CA ALA A 334 -11.07 -5.09 -10.16
C ALA A 334 -10.72 -3.71 -10.73
N ILE A 335 -10.61 -2.73 -9.85
CA ILE A 335 -10.12 -1.38 -10.09
C ILE A 335 -8.64 -1.36 -9.70
N ILE A 336 -7.78 -0.99 -10.64
CA ILE A 336 -6.33 -0.97 -10.43
C ILE A 336 -5.85 0.46 -10.57
N SER A 337 -5.32 0.99 -9.48
CA SER A 337 -4.93 2.40 -9.38
C SER A 337 -3.46 2.51 -8.95
N GLN A 338 -2.81 3.58 -9.40
CA GLN A 338 -1.49 3.94 -8.88
C GLN A 338 -1.67 4.87 -7.67
N CYS A 339 -1.38 4.36 -6.48
CA CYS A 339 -1.43 5.15 -5.25
C CYS A 339 -0.15 5.95 -5.08
N ASN A 340 -0.29 7.27 -5.02
CA ASN A 340 0.79 8.19 -4.66
C ASN A 340 0.52 8.75 -3.26
N GLY A 341 1.42 8.49 -2.31
CA GLY A 341 1.24 8.87 -0.90
C GLY A 341 0.18 8.05 -0.17
N SER A 342 -0.41 8.61 0.89
CA SER A 342 -1.55 8.02 1.61
C SER A 342 -2.56 9.08 2.06
N TYR A 343 -3.75 8.63 2.49
CA TYR A 343 -4.77 9.55 3.05
C TYR A 343 -4.32 10.22 4.36
N ALA A 344 -3.39 9.60 5.10
CA ALA A 344 -2.83 10.15 6.34
C ALA A 344 -1.59 11.02 6.11
N ASP A 345 -0.85 10.80 5.01
CA ASP A 345 0.23 11.67 4.52
C ASP A 345 0.26 11.70 2.99
N ARG A 346 -0.35 12.75 2.42
CA ARG A 346 -0.48 12.95 0.97
C ARG A 346 0.88 13.15 0.27
N ASN A 347 1.94 13.48 0.99
CA ASN A 347 3.27 13.74 0.45
C ASN A 347 4.26 12.58 0.64
N ALA A 348 3.82 11.50 1.31
CA ALA A 348 4.63 10.31 1.51
C ALA A 348 5.16 9.80 0.16
N PRO A 349 6.46 9.45 0.05
CA PRO A 349 7.07 8.91 -1.17
C PRO A 349 6.66 7.45 -1.41
N ILE A 350 5.36 7.16 -1.31
CA ILE A 350 4.75 5.88 -1.66
C ILE A 350 4.31 5.99 -3.12
N SER A 351 4.72 5.04 -3.94
CA SER A 351 4.22 4.88 -5.31
C SER A 351 4.06 3.39 -5.57
N ASN A 352 2.88 2.88 -5.24
CA ASN A 352 2.54 1.47 -5.35
C ASN A 352 1.19 1.32 -6.05
N SER A 353 0.94 0.16 -6.64
CA SER A 353 -0.39 -0.18 -7.15
C SER A 353 -1.33 -0.59 -6.01
N SER A 354 -2.62 -0.27 -6.15
CA SER A 354 -3.70 -0.89 -5.40
C SER A 354 -4.57 -1.73 -6.33
N VAL A 355 -5.21 -2.75 -5.75
CA VAL A 355 -6.29 -3.51 -6.39
C VAL A 355 -7.51 -3.44 -5.49
N GLU A 356 -8.59 -2.89 -6.00
CA GLU A 356 -9.81 -2.57 -5.26
C GLU A 356 -11.05 -3.07 -6.01
N TRP A 357 -12.18 -3.15 -5.32
CA TRP A 357 -13.50 -3.50 -5.86
C TRP A 357 -14.53 -2.55 -5.27
N ASN A 358 -15.50 -2.14 -6.09
CA ASN A 358 -16.60 -1.32 -5.61
C ASN A 358 -17.82 -2.20 -5.34
N HIS A 359 -18.13 -2.46 -4.07
CA HIS A 359 -19.30 -3.23 -3.68
C HIS A 359 -20.47 -2.30 -3.38
N SER A 360 -21.57 -2.48 -4.11
CA SER A 360 -22.77 -1.68 -3.87
C SER A 360 -23.33 -1.95 -2.48
N LEU A 361 -24.00 -0.95 -1.87
CA LEU A 361 -24.62 -1.14 -0.55
C LEU A 361 -25.59 -2.33 -0.53
N SER A 362 -26.34 -2.54 -1.61
CA SER A 362 -27.23 -3.70 -1.75
C SER A 362 -26.49 -5.04 -1.78
N GLU A 363 -25.32 -5.11 -2.43
CA GLU A 363 -24.50 -6.33 -2.48
C GLU A 363 -23.99 -6.69 -1.07
N ILE A 364 -23.52 -5.68 -0.33
CA ILE A 364 -23.06 -5.85 1.06
C ILE A 364 -24.21 -6.31 1.96
N VAL A 365 -25.34 -5.60 1.92
CA VAL A 365 -26.50 -5.93 2.76
C VAL A 365 -27.06 -7.32 2.42
N GLN A 366 -27.18 -7.65 1.13
CA GLN A 366 -27.71 -8.95 0.70
C GLN A 366 -26.79 -10.10 1.08
N ALA A 367 -25.46 -9.95 0.92
CA ALA A 367 -24.52 -10.99 1.34
C ALA A 367 -24.58 -11.28 2.84
N LEU A 368 -24.76 -10.25 3.68
CA LEU A 368 -24.99 -10.45 5.11
C LEU A 368 -26.28 -11.25 5.36
N ILE A 369 -27.38 -10.91 4.69
CA ILE A 369 -28.66 -11.62 4.81
C ILE A 369 -28.53 -13.08 4.37
N ASP A 370 -27.89 -13.34 3.24
CA ASP A 370 -27.71 -14.67 2.67
C ASP A 370 -26.82 -15.58 3.54
N HIS A 371 -26.03 -14.98 4.43
CA HIS A 371 -25.17 -15.66 5.40
C HIS A 371 -25.69 -15.54 6.84
N ASP A 372 -27.02 -15.58 6.99
CA ASP A 372 -27.76 -15.70 8.26
C ASP A 372 -27.64 -14.49 9.21
N LEU A 373 -27.21 -13.33 8.74
CA LEU A 373 -27.18 -12.10 9.53
C LEU A 373 -28.46 -11.29 9.31
N ARG A 374 -29.25 -11.15 10.37
CA ARG A 374 -30.42 -10.27 10.38
C ARG A 374 -29.99 -8.83 10.62
N ILE A 375 -30.14 -7.98 9.61
CA ILE A 375 -29.91 -6.53 9.71
C ILE A 375 -30.85 -5.92 10.75
N ASN A 376 -30.29 -5.27 11.76
CA ASN A 376 -31.03 -4.58 12.83
C ASN A 376 -31.03 -3.07 12.61
N VAL A 377 -29.91 -2.55 12.11
CA VAL A 377 -29.71 -1.13 11.83
C VAL A 377 -28.97 -1.01 10.51
N LEU A 378 -29.42 -0.10 9.67
CA LEU A 378 -28.70 0.45 8.53
C LEU A 378 -28.87 1.97 8.59
N GLN A 379 -27.76 2.70 8.69
CA GLN A 379 -27.73 4.16 8.75
C GLN A 379 -26.76 4.70 7.73
N GLU A 380 -27.07 5.86 7.17
CA GLU A 380 -26.18 6.62 6.28
C GLU A 380 -25.95 8.01 6.85
N PHE A 381 -24.73 8.52 6.67
CA PHE A 381 -24.30 9.81 7.19
C PHE A 381 -23.70 10.64 6.06
N ASP A 382 -24.02 11.93 6.03
CA ASP A 382 -23.57 12.87 5.00
C ASP A 382 -22.19 13.49 5.29
N TYR A 383 -21.44 12.88 6.21
CA TYR A 383 -20.16 13.37 6.73
C TYR A 383 -19.18 12.24 7.03
N SER A 384 -17.88 12.57 7.05
CA SER A 384 -16.79 11.73 7.52
C SER A 384 -16.18 12.29 8.82
N PRO A 385 -15.82 11.46 9.82
CA PRO A 385 -15.03 11.90 10.96
C PRO A 385 -13.56 12.16 10.59
N TYR A 386 -13.12 11.69 9.42
CA TYR A 386 -11.74 11.80 8.95
C TYR A 386 -11.58 12.63 7.69
N ASP A 387 -10.44 13.31 7.58
CA ASP A 387 -10.01 14.08 6.41
C ASP A 387 -9.31 13.19 5.36
N CYS A 388 -9.96 12.10 4.96
CA CYS A 388 -9.34 11.02 4.17
C CYS A 388 -9.47 11.19 2.64
N PHE A 389 -10.21 12.19 2.16
CA PHE A 389 -10.41 12.45 0.72
C PHE A 389 -9.75 13.78 0.30
N LEU A 390 -9.27 13.91 -0.94
CA LEU A 390 -8.47 15.08 -1.33
C LEU A 390 -9.25 16.41 -1.34
N ASN A 391 -10.55 16.37 -1.69
CA ASN A 391 -11.40 17.54 -1.88
C ASN A 391 -12.44 17.74 -0.76
N THR A 392 -12.03 17.55 0.49
CA THR A 392 -12.86 17.73 1.69
C THR A 392 -12.75 19.13 2.27
N VAL A 393 -13.81 19.55 2.97
CA VAL A 393 -13.86 20.73 3.83
C VAL A 393 -14.36 20.32 5.21
N LYS A 394 -13.74 20.89 6.26
CA LYS A 394 -14.24 20.77 7.62
C LYS A 394 -15.39 21.77 7.82
N THR A 395 -16.53 21.28 8.29
CA THR A 395 -17.74 22.08 8.53
C THR A 395 -17.90 22.46 10.00
N ASP A 396 -18.85 23.34 10.31
CA ASP A 396 -19.06 23.92 11.65
C ASP A 396 -19.37 22.86 12.74
N ASP A 397 -19.90 21.70 12.34
CA ASP A 397 -20.15 20.54 13.21
C ASP A 397 -18.89 19.71 13.50
N GLY A 398 -17.74 20.09 12.96
CA GLY A 398 -16.45 19.44 13.19
C GLY A 398 -16.15 18.25 12.29
N PHE A 399 -17.07 17.87 11.40
CA PHE A 399 -16.90 16.77 10.46
C PHE A 399 -16.44 17.22 9.07
N TYR A 400 -16.07 16.28 8.20
CA TYR A 400 -15.58 16.52 6.86
C TYR A 400 -16.62 16.15 5.80
N ARG A 401 -16.74 16.98 4.76
CA ARG A 401 -17.64 16.76 3.61
C ARG A 401 -16.92 17.13 2.32
N ILE A 402 -17.34 16.56 1.19
CA ILE A 402 -16.78 16.94 -0.12
C ILE A 402 -17.17 18.37 -0.47
N LYS A 403 -16.17 19.19 -0.83
CA LYS A 403 -16.33 20.59 -1.18
C LYS A 403 -17.25 20.76 -2.39
N GLY A 404 -18.27 21.61 -2.25
CA GLY A 404 -19.31 21.84 -3.27
C GLY A 404 -20.44 20.79 -3.29
N LEU A 405 -20.24 19.67 -2.59
CA LEU A 405 -21.21 18.58 -2.42
C LEU A 405 -21.60 18.39 -0.96
N GLU A 406 -21.42 19.41 -0.14
CA GLU A 406 -21.74 19.37 1.29
C GLU A 406 -23.23 19.03 1.46
N LYS A 407 -23.51 17.99 2.27
CA LYS A 407 -24.85 17.47 2.54
C LYS A 407 -25.60 16.91 1.33
N LYS A 408 -24.90 16.61 0.24
CA LYS A 408 -25.48 16.03 -1.00
C LYS A 408 -25.10 14.58 -1.24
N LEU A 409 -24.07 14.08 -0.57
CA LEU A 409 -23.57 12.71 -0.73
C LEU A 409 -23.60 11.96 0.61
N PRO A 410 -24.01 10.68 0.63
CA PRO A 410 -23.67 9.82 1.74
C PRO A 410 -22.15 9.61 1.75
N MET A 411 -21.53 9.88 2.89
CA MET A 411 -20.11 9.71 3.11
C MET A 411 -19.80 8.39 3.82
N ILE A 412 -20.68 7.97 4.73
CA ILE A 412 -20.53 6.77 5.55
C ILE A 412 -21.85 6.01 5.59
N TYR A 413 -21.77 4.70 5.65
CA TYR A 413 -22.86 3.87 6.15
C TYR A 413 -22.42 3.09 7.39
N ALA A 414 -23.39 2.70 8.21
CA ALA A 414 -23.16 1.83 9.34
C ALA A 414 -24.24 0.76 9.44
N ILE A 415 -23.83 -0.48 9.74
CA ILE A 415 -24.71 -1.63 9.88
C ILE A 415 -24.48 -2.27 11.24
N LYS A 416 -25.58 -2.64 11.90
CA LYS A 416 -25.59 -3.59 13.00
C LYS A 416 -26.48 -4.76 12.61
N ALA A 417 -25.94 -5.97 12.65
CA ALA A 417 -26.66 -7.19 12.34
C ALA A 417 -26.49 -8.22 13.45
N THR A 418 -27.44 -9.14 13.58
CA THR A 418 -27.40 -10.24 14.56
C THR A 418 -27.38 -11.55 13.80
N LYS A 419 -26.47 -12.46 14.16
CA LYS A 419 -26.45 -13.81 13.61
C LYS A 419 -27.68 -14.58 14.09
N SER A 420 -28.43 -15.13 13.15
CA SER A 420 -29.58 -16.00 13.42
C SER A 420 -29.14 -17.28 14.13
N VAL A 421 -30.05 -17.87 14.90
CA VAL A 421 -29.78 -19.04 15.77
C VAL A 421 -29.50 -20.30 14.96
#